data_AF-A0A9Q0J5M7-F1
#
_entry.id   AF-A0A9Q0J5M7-F1
#
_cell.length_a   1.000
_cell.length_b   1.000
_cell.length_c   1.000
_cell.angle_alpha   90.00
_cell.angle_beta   90.00
_cell.angle_gamma   90.00
#
_symmetry.space_group_name_H-M   'P 1'
#
loop_
_entity.id
_entity.type
_entity.pdbx_description
1 polymer ?
#
loop_
_entity_poly.entity_id
_entity_poly.type
_entity_poly.pdbx_seq_one_letter_code
_entity_poly.pdbx_strand_id
1 'polypeptide(L)'
;MNPAPFHAAPAAGPPPQPWMRPMLPHNPPPSGTFWDTKTVQNQLRELQDTLTLAKAMRREVELLMAVKDIEEPLDPDSRAFSKYLEDGGIDLKMQESVSLEAANSLMSRLRAQLEPFRSIVDETVPWEEKSAAVRLGDKVLKSKRNKLWRKRKRRRIAEMRTKVERERFEEADREADERIAMEIAKDAAQEKVEKMKQIAKVKAKEERKRLESELEQVLIVEKLQELRSIRIQKLKKQGHFLPEEDDKFLERVRAAVEEEERQVAAAAGTDAAKDAIATAEESRKTMQTFEPISKDSNDDSSGMKNSGDQLTESKDSMESAAVIGPSEDKGSKGQTYGRTYDSVANLPVEFYHYYHGSNTDMGTLIEVRRTWDAYIRPGGSRIPGHWVQAPPPADDIWASYLVRPQ
;
A
#
# COMPACT_ATOMS: atom_id res chain seq x y z
N MET A 1 -75.06 -72.68 -46.91
CA MET A 1 -73.61 -72.70 -47.18
C MET A 1 -73.01 -71.45 -46.57
N ASN A 2 -71.97 -71.59 -45.75
CA ASN A 2 -71.55 -70.62 -44.74
C ASN A 2 -71.21 -69.22 -45.28
N PRO A 3 -71.80 -68.14 -44.75
CA PRO A 3 -71.25 -66.80 -44.88
C PRO A 3 -70.19 -66.54 -43.79
N ALA A 4 -69.07 -65.99 -44.23
CA ALA A 4 -67.93 -65.58 -43.43
C ALA A 4 -68.23 -64.35 -42.55
N PRO A 5 -67.61 -64.24 -41.36
CA PRO A 5 -67.69 -63.04 -40.53
C PRO A 5 -66.62 -62.02 -40.93
N PHE A 6 -67.03 -60.76 -41.01
CA PHE A 6 -66.16 -59.59 -41.05
C PHE A 6 -65.33 -59.50 -39.75
N HIS A 7 -64.01 -59.48 -39.88
CA HIS A 7 -63.14 -58.84 -38.90
C HIS A 7 -62.08 -57.98 -39.62
N ALA A 8 -61.93 -56.76 -39.10
CA ALA A 8 -61.12 -55.68 -39.63
C ALA A 8 -59.60 -55.95 -39.61
N ALA A 9 -58.89 -55.23 -40.47
CA ALA A 9 -57.48 -55.35 -40.82
C ALA A 9 -56.47 -55.35 -39.64
N PRO A 10 -55.28 -55.98 -39.79
CA PRO A 10 -54.10 -55.60 -39.06
C PRO A 10 -53.31 -54.53 -39.83
N ALA A 11 -53.15 -53.38 -39.18
CA ALA A 11 -52.38 -52.23 -39.64
C ALA A 11 -50.88 -52.56 -39.80
N ALA A 12 -50.26 -51.88 -40.77
CA ALA A 12 -48.84 -51.92 -41.07
C ALA A 12 -47.95 -51.71 -39.82
N GLY A 13 -46.94 -52.58 -39.67
CA GLY A 13 -45.91 -52.42 -38.65
C GLY A 13 -45.07 -51.14 -38.88
N PRO A 14 -44.54 -50.52 -37.82
CA PRO A 14 -43.80 -49.27 -37.93
C PRO A 14 -42.46 -49.47 -38.67
N PRO A 15 -41.99 -48.47 -39.44
CA PRO A 15 -40.69 -48.52 -40.10
C PRO A 15 -39.56 -48.60 -39.06
N PRO A 16 -38.47 -49.34 -39.32
CA PRO A 16 -37.37 -49.48 -38.39
C PRO A 16 -36.71 -48.12 -38.13
N GLN A 17 -36.48 -47.82 -36.86
CA GLN A 17 -36.03 -46.52 -36.41
C GLN A 17 -34.53 -46.29 -36.70
N PRO A 18 -34.08 -45.02 -36.85
CA PRO A 18 -32.76 -44.68 -37.41
C PRO A 18 -31.55 -45.06 -36.56
N TRP A 19 -31.76 -45.52 -35.32
CA TRP A 19 -30.72 -45.76 -34.32
C TRP A 19 -30.11 -47.17 -34.37
N MET A 20 -30.61 -48.05 -35.24
CA MET A 20 -30.07 -49.41 -35.48
C MET A 20 -29.01 -49.44 -36.60
N ARG A 21 -28.15 -48.42 -36.71
CA ARG A 21 -26.88 -48.54 -37.43
C ARG A 21 -25.80 -48.85 -36.39
N PRO A 22 -24.93 -49.85 -36.61
CA PRO A 22 -23.71 -49.96 -35.81
C PRO A 22 -22.92 -48.67 -36.01
N MET A 23 -22.90 -47.82 -34.98
CA MET A 23 -21.99 -46.68 -34.89
C MET A 23 -20.59 -47.27 -34.79
N LEU A 24 -19.94 -47.47 -35.94
CA LEU A 24 -18.49 -47.57 -35.95
C LEU A 24 -17.96 -46.35 -35.19
N PRO A 25 -17.02 -46.52 -34.24
CA PRO A 25 -16.41 -45.39 -33.58
C PRO A 25 -15.85 -44.48 -34.67
N HIS A 26 -16.29 -43.22 -34.67
CA HIS A 26 -15.59 -42.18 -35.40
C HIS A 26 -14.19 -42.16 -34.78
N ASN A 27 -13.23 -42.81 -35.44
CA ASN A 27 -11.83 -42.48 -35.23
C ASN A 27 -11.74 -40.97 -35.47
N PRO A 28 -11.34 -40.16 -34.48
CA PRO A 28 -11.09 -38.76 -34.74
C PRO A 28 -10.07 -38.69 -35.87
N PRO A 29 -10.30 -37.89 -36.92
CA PRO A 29 -9.35 -37.81 -38.01
C PRO A 29 -8.00 -37.33 -37.46
N PRO A 30 -6.88 -37.94 -37.86
CA PRO A 30 -5.54 -37.49 -37.50
C PRO A 30 -5.22 -36.20 -38.28
N SER A 31 -5.89 -35.10 -37.96
CA SER A 31 -5.67 -33.79 -38.57
C SER A 31 -5.98 -32.69 -37.56
N GLY A 32 -5.11 -32.59 -36.57
CA GLY A 32 -5.01 -31.44 -35.64
C GLY A 32 -3.56 -31.00 -35.38
N THR A 33 -2.60 -31.53 -36.14
CA THR A 33 -1.16 -31.38 -35.91
C THR A 33 -0.58 -30.07 -36.46
N PHE A 34 -1.21 -29.48 -37.49
CA PHE A 34 -0.73 -28.23 -38.09
C PHE A 34 -0.77 -27.07 -37.08
N TRP A 35 -1.88 -26.92 -36.36
CA TRP A 35 -2.12 -25.85 -35.38
C TRP A 35 -1.32 -25.99 -34.08
N ASP A 36 -0.41 -26.96 -33.98
CA ASP A 36 0.56 -26.98 -32.89
C ASP A 36 1.55 -25.80 -33.01
N THR A 37 1.90 -25.25 -31.87
CA THR A 37 2.78 -24.08 -31.74
C THR A 37 4.10 -24.22 -32.50
N LYS A 38 4.75 -25.38 -32.43
CA LYS A 38 6.04 -25.63 -33.10
C LYS A 38 5.87 -25.73 -34.61
N THR A 39 4.83 -26.44 -35.05
CA THR A 39 4.52 -26.65 -36.47
C THR A 39 4.17 -25.34 -37.15
N VAL A 40 3.25 -24.54 -36.58
CA VAL A 40 2.92 -23.20 -37.11
C VAL A 40 4.14 -22.29 -37.12
N GLN A 41 4.97 -22.33 -36.08
CA GLN A 41 6.18 -21.51 -36.02
C GLN A 41 7.19 -21.89 -37.12
N ASN A 42 7.41 -23.18 -37.35
CA ASN A 42 8.28 -23.65 -38.43
C ASN A 42 7.74 -23.24 -39.79
N GLN A 43 6.43 -23.44 -40.03
CA GLN A 43 5.79 -23.04 -41.27
C GLN A 43 5.90 -21.54 -41.55
N LEU A 44 5.67 -20.70 -40.53
CA LEU A 44 5.79 -19.24 -40.66
C LEU A 44 7.23 -18.80 -40.94
N ARG A 45 8.22 -19.49 -40.37
CA ARG A 45 9.64 -19.24 -40.66
C ARG A 45 10.00 -19.62 -42.07
N GLU A 46 9.61 -20.81 -42.53
CA GLU A 46 9.84 -21.23 -43.91
C GLU A 46 9.11 -20.34 -44.92
N LEU A 47 7.93 -19.83 -44.58
CA LEU A 47 7.20 -18.85 -45.39
C LEU A 47 7.92 -17.51 -45.43
N GLN A 48 8.55 -17.10 -44.33
CA GLN A 48 9.36 -15.89 -44.30
C GLN A 48 10.59 -16.02 -45.20
N ASP A 49 11.27 -17.17 -45.17
CA ASP A 49 12.45 -17.45 -45.99
C ASP A 49 12.11 -17.55 -47.49
N THR A 50 10.94 -18.10 -47.84
CA THR A 50 10.50 -18.10 -49.24
C THR A 50 10.08 -16.73 -49.70
N LEU A 51 9.47 -15.91 -48.84
CA LEU A 51 9.14 -14.52 -49.16
C LEU A 51 10.38 -13.65 -49.36
N THR A 52 11.46 -13.85 -48.61
CA THR A 52 12.72 -13.13 -48.85
C THR A 52 13.32 -13.53 -50.19
N LEU A 53 13.33 -14.82 -50.52
CA LEU A 53 13.81 -15.32 -51.81
C LEU A 53 12.94 -14.84 -52.98
N ALA A 54 11.61 -14.83 -52.85
CA ALA A 54 10.71 -14.31 -53.86
C ALA A 54 10.89 -12.80 -54.09
N LYS A 55 11.17 -12.02 -53.03
CA LYS A 55 11.51 -10.59 -53.17
C LYS A 55 12.83 -10.40 -53.93
N ALA A 56 13.84 -11.22 -53.67
CA ALA A 56 15.10 -11.18 -54.40
C ALA A 56 14.90 -11.56 -55.89
N MET A 57 14.18 -12.64 -56.16
CA MET A 57 13.83 -13.07 -57.52
C MET A 57 13.05 -11.99 -58.28
N ARG A 58 12.12 -11.29 -57.61
CA ARG A 58 11.41 -10.16 -58.22
C ARG A 58 12.36 -9.05 -58.66
N ARG A 59 13.39 -8.73 -57.85
CA ARG A 59 14.42 -7.75 -58.23
C ARG A 59 15.24 -8.20 -59.43
N GLU A 60 15.63 -9.47 -59.47
CA GLU A 60 16.35 -10.04 -60.61
C GLU A 60 15.53 -9.95 -61.91
N VAL A 61 14.24 -10.28 -61.87
CA VAL A 61 13.35 -10.15 -63.02
C VAL A 61 13.12 -8.68 -63.41
N GLU A 62 13.00 -7.76 -62.43
CA GLU A 62 12.96 -6.31 -62.69
C GLU A 62 14.23 -5.82 -63.43
N LEU A 63 15.41 -6.31 -63.04
CA LEU A 63 16.68 -5.99 -63.71
C LEU A 63 16.77 -6.59 -65.12
N LEU A 64 16.31 -7.83 -65.31
CA LEU A 64 16.25 -8.46 -66.64
C LEU A 64 15.36 -7.68 -67.60
N MET A 65 14.19 -7.21 -67.14
CA MET A 65 13.32 -6.35 -67.95
C MET A 65 14.01 -5.03 -68.30
N ALA A 66 14.69 -4.39 -67.34
CA ALA A 66 15.40 -3.12 -67.58
C ALA A 66 16.56 -3.25 -68.57
N VAL A 67 17.30 -4.36 -68.55
CA VAL A 67 18.39 -4.66 -69.51
C VAL A 67 17.83 -5.01 -70.90
N LYS A 68 16.63 -5.59 -70.97
CA LYS A 68 15.98 -5.97 -72.24
C LYS A 68 15.29 -4.81 -72.95
N ASP A 69 14.62 -3.93 -72.21
CA ASP A 69 13.79 -2.86 -72.77
C ASP A 69 14.59 -1.60 -73.16
N ILE A 70 15.86 -1.51 -72.75
CA ILE A 70 16.73 -0.35 -73.01
C ILE A 70 18.06 -0.85 -73.60
N GLU A 71 18.37 -0.46 -74.86
CA GLU A 71 19.66 -0.78 -75.49
C GLU A 71 20.88 -0.21 -74.72
N GLU A 72 20.66 0.70 -73.76
CA GLU A 72 21.70 1.27 -72.89
C GLU A 72 21.25 1.36 -71.41
N PRO A 73 21.82 0.57 -70.48
CA PRO A 73 21.40 0.55 -69.07
C PRO A 73 21.61 1.91 -68.37
N LEU A 74 20.49 2.56 -68.03
CA LEU A 74 20.44 3.86 -67.33
C LEU A 74 20.70 3.76 -65.81
N ASP A 75 20.31 2.65 -65.20
CA ASP A 75 20.39 2.43 -63.75
C ASP A 75 21.71 1.72 -63.37
N PRO A 76 22.47 2.20 -62.35
CA PRO A 76 23.72 1.58 -61.91
C PRO A 76 23.60 0.07 -61.63
N ASP A 77 22.47 -0.35 -61.05
CA ASP A 77 22.22 -1.75 -60.71
C ASP A 77 21.97 -2.60 -61.98
N SER A 78 21.25 -2.06 -62.97
CA SER A 78 21.03 -2.71 -64.27
C SER A 78 22.33 -2.85 -65.07
N ARG A 79 23.20 -1.83 -65.03
CA ARG A 79 24.52 -1.87 -65.69
C ARG A 79 25.45 -2.89 -65.03
N ALA A 80 25.47 -2.94 -63.70
CA ALA A 80 26.23 -3.93 -62.96
C ALA A 80 25.74 -5.37 -63.24
N PHE A 81 24.42 -5.54 -63.38
CA PHE A 81 23.81 -6.82 -63.71
C PHE A 81 24.10 -7.27 -65.15
N SER A 82 24.02 -6.38 -66.15
CA SER A 82 24.43 -6.69 -67.54
C SER A 82 25.89 -7.12 -67.60
N LYS A 83 26.77 -6.37 -66.94
CA LYS A 83 28.19 -6.71 -66.86
C LYS A 83 28.41 -8.07 -66.19
N TYR A 84 27.66 -8.40 -65.15
CA TYR A 84 27.73 -9.71 -64.50
C TYR A 84 27.35 -10.86 -65.45
N LEU A 85 26.30 -10.68 -66.27
CA LEU A 85 25.91 -11.68 -67.27
C LEU A 85 26.98 -11.84 -68.35
N GLU A 86 27.56 -10.73 -68.83
CA GLU A 86 28.65 -10.72 -69.81
C GLU A 86 29.92 -11.38 -69.27
N ASP A 87 30.37 -11.00 -68.07
CA ASP A 87 31.54 -11.57 -67.38
C ASP A 87 31.34 -13.07 -67.10
N GLY A 88 30.10 -13.50 -66.86
CA GLY A 88 29.72 -14.90 -66.65
C GLY A 88 29.48 -15.70 -67.93
N GLY A 89 29.49 -15.07 -69.11
CA GLY A 89 29.15 -15.71 -70.38
C GLY A 89 27.71 -16.26 -70.43
N ILE A 90 26.80 -15.66 -69.65
CA ILE A 90 25.42 -16.12 -69.51
C ILE A 90 24.58 -15.48 -70.62
N ASP A 91 23.96 -16.30 -71.46
CA ASP A 91 23.03 -15.81 -72.48
C ASP A 91 21.77 -15.24 -71.82
N LEU A 92 21.36 -14.04 -72.26
CA LEU A 92 20.22 -13.32 -71.68
C LEU A 92 18.91 -14.12 -71.82
N LYS A 93 18.66 -14.75 -72.97
CA LYS A 93 17.44 -15.56 -73.17
C LYS A 93 17.45 -16.82 -72.30
N MET A 94 18.62 -17.44 -72.13
CA MET A 94 18.78 -18.56 -71.19
C MET A 94 18.51 -18.09 -69.74
N GLN A 95 19.09 -16.97 -69.29
CA GLN A 95 18.84 -16.42 -67.96
C GLN A 95 17.36 -16.10 -67.75
N GLU A 96 16.69 -15.46 -68.71
CA GLU A 96 15.25 -15.18 -68.66
C GLU A 96 14.42 -16.45 -68.44
N SER A 97 14.73 -17.52 -69.16
CA SER A 97 14.02 -18.80 -69.02
C SER A 97 14.23 -19.42 -67.64
N VAL A 98 15.46 -19.38 -67.11
CA VAL A 98 15.81 -19.90 -65.79
C VAL A 98 15.15 -19.07 -64.66
N SER A 99 15.19 -17.74 -64.76
CA SER A 99 14.56 -16.86 -63.77
C SER A 99 13.03 -17.00 -63.78
N LEU A 100 12.41 -17.20 -64.95
CA LEU A 100 10.97 -17.51 -65.06
C LEU A 100 10.61 -18.86 -64.42
N GLU A 101 11.40 -19.90 -64.65
CA GLU A 101 11.18 -21.22 -64.02
C GLU A 101 11.35 -21.13 -62.49
N ALA A 102 12.40 -20.46 -62.02
CA ALA A 102 12.64 -20.23 -60.60
C ALA A 102 11.50 -19.42 -59.95
N ALA A 103 11.00 -18.38 -60.62
CA ALA A 103 9.86 -17.60 -60.15
C ALA A 103 8.57 -18.44 -60.05
N ASN A 104 8.29 -19.27 -61.06
CA ASN A 104 7.13 -20.17 -61.06
C ASN A 104 7.24 -21.25 -59.97
N SER A 105 8.44 -21.79 -59.73
CA SER A 105 8.73 -22.72 -58.64
C SER A 105 8.50 -22.07 -57.27
N LEU A 106 8.99 -20.85 -57.06
CA LEU A 106 8.77 -20.08 -55.82
C LEU A 106 7.29 -19.76 -55.60
N MET A 107 6.57 -19.36 -56.64
CA MET A 107 5.13 -19.12 -56.56
C MET A 107 4.35 -20.38 -56.20
N SER A 108 4.71 -21.52 -56.78
CA SER A 108 4.10 -22.82 -56.45
C SER A 108 4.40 -23.22 -55.00
N ARG A 109 5.63 -23.01 -54.54
CA ARG A 109 6.04 -23.25 -53.14
C ARG A 109 5.29 -22.33 -52.17
N LEU A 110 5.15 -21.05 -52.48
CA LEU A 110 4.38 -20.09 -51.67
C LEU A 110 2.90 -20.51 -51.57
N ARG A 111 2.29 -20.94 -52.67
CA ARG A 111 0.91 -21.47 -52.66
C ARG A 111 0.81 -22.70 -51.75
N ALA A 112 1.71 -23.67 -51.89
CA ALA A 112 1.72 -24.86 -51.05
C ALA A 112 1.93 -24.53 -49.56
N GLN A 113 2.77 -23.54 -49.24
CA GLN A 113 3.01 -23.13 -47.85
C GLN A 113 1.83 -22.37 -47.24
N LEU A 114 1.05 -21.67 -48.05
CA LEU A 114 -0.15 -20.92 -47.63
C LEU A 114 -1.39 -21.81 -47.54
N GLU A 115 -1.42 -22.95 -48.23
CA GLU A 115 -2.56 -23.86 -48.28
C GLU A 115 -3.10 -24.26 -46.88
N PRO A 116 -2.25 -24.62 -45.90
CA PRO A 116 -2.73 -24.95 -44.55
C PRO A 116 -3.47 -23.80 -43.85
N PHE A 117 -3.20 -22.55 -44.23
CA PHE A 117 -3.86 -21.37 -43.67
C PHE A 117 -5.19 -21.04 -44.38
N ARG A 118 -5.48 -21.61 -45.56
CA ARG A 118 -6.79 -21.44 -46.23
C ARG A 118 -7.93 -21.95 -45.36
N SER A 119 -7.67 -22.92 -44.49
CA SER A 119 -8.60 -23.45 -43.48
C SER A 119 -9.27 -22.37 -42.59
N ILE A 120 -8.61 -21.23 -42.40
CA ILE A 120 -9.16 -20.09 -41.64
C ILE A 120 -10.20 -19.31 -42.47
N VAL A 121 -9.98 -19.18 -43.78
CA VAL A 121 -10.75 -18.31 -44.68
C VAL A 121 -11.89 -19.07 -45.37
N ASP A 122 -11.68 -20.35 -45.69
CA ASP A 122 -12.66 -21.16 -46.40
C ASP A 122 -13.81 -21.59 -45.45
N GLU A 123 -15.04 -21.23 -45.82
CA GLU A 123 -16.24 -21.58 -45.05
C GLU A 123 -16.49 -23.10 -45.01
N THR A 124 -16.01 -23.83 -46.02
CA THR A 124 -16.24 -25.26 -46.24
C THR A 124 -15.38 -26.20 -45.39
N VAL A 125 -14.42 -25.68 -44.62
CA VAL A 125 -13.47 -26.49 -43.84
C VAL A 125 -14.11 -27.01 -42.54
N PRO A 126 -13.77 -28.24 -42.10
CA PRO A 126 -14.22 -28.80 -40.83
C PRO A 126 -14.00 -27.86 -39.64
N TRP A 127 -14.96 -27.81 -38.73
CA TRP A 127 -14.95 -26.90 -37.59
C TRP A 127 -13.78 -27.18 -36.61
N GLU A 128 -13.25 -28.41 -36.62
CA GLU A 128 -12.11 -28.84 -35.81
C GLU A 128 -10.87 -28.00 -36.09
N GLU A 129 -10.55 -27.75 -37.36
CA GLU A 129 -9.39 -26.94 -37.76
C GLU A 129 -9.57 -25.47 -37.37
N LYS A 130 -10.78 -24.92 -37.58
CA LYS A 130 -11.14 -23.56 -37.18
C LYS A 130 -11.01 -23.37 -35.67
N SER A 131 -11.52 -24.33 -34.88
CA SER A 131 -11.42 -24.31 -33.42
C SER A 131 -9.98 -24.39 -32.93
N ALA A 132 -9.13 -25.17 -33.60
CA ALA A 132 -7.71 -25.29 -33.27
C ALA A 132 -6.94 -24.00 -33.54
N ALA A 133 -7.23 -23.32 -34.66
CA ALA A 133 -6.69 -21.99 -34.98
C ALA A 133 -7.08 -20.94 -33.92
N VAL A 134 -8.36 -20.89 -33.54
CA VAL A 134 -8.87 -19.98 -32.49
C VAL A 134 -8.18 -20.25 -31.15
N ARG A 135 -8.09 -21.52 -30.73
CA ARG A 135 -7.38 -21.92 -29.50
C ARG A 135 -5.91 -21.49 -29.51
N LEU A 136 -5.23 -21.58 -30.65
CA LEU A 136 -3.86 -21.10 -30.79
C LEU A 136 -3.79 -19.58 -30.61
N GLY A 137 -4.70 -18.82 -31.23
CA GLY A 137 -4.83 -17.38 -31.06
C GLY A 137 -5.04 -16.99 -29.58
N ASP A 138 -5.95 -17.68 -28.90
CA ASP A 138 -6.21 -17.46 -27.48
C ASP A 138 -5.00 -17.74 -26.59
N LYS A 139 -4.25 -18.81 -26.89
CA LYS A 139 -2.98 -19.10 -26.19
C LYS A 139 -1.98 -17.96 -26.35
N VAL A 140 -1.86 -17.39 -27.56
CA VAL A 140 -0.97 -16.25 -27.84
C VAL A 140 -1.41 -15.01 -27.04
N LEU A 141 -2.70 -14.67 -27.06
CA LEU A 141 -3.24 -13.54 -26.30
C LEU A 141 -3.09 -13.73 -24.79
N LYS A 142 -3.35 -14.94 -24.28
CA LYS A 142 -3.15 -15.31 -22.87
C LYS A 142 -1.68 -15.19 -22.48
N SER A 143 -0.76 -15.63 -23.33
CA SER A 143 0.68 -15.49 -23.10
C SER A 143 1.11 -14.03 -23.01
N LYS A 144 0.66 -13.16 -23.95
CA LYS A 144 0.91 -11.71 -23.93
C LYS A 144 0.39 -11.07 -22.64
N ARG A 145 -0.85 -11.37 -22.25
CA ARG A 145 -1.48 -10.88 -21.01
C ARG A 145 -0.71 -11.33 -19.77
N ASN A 146 -0.31 -12.60 -19.72
CA ASN A 146 0.45 -13.18 -18.61
C ASN A 146 1.84 -12.55 -18.49
N LYS A 147 2.53 -12.26 -19.61
CA LYS A 147 3.82 -11.56 -19.62
C LYS A 147 3.69 -10.16 -18.99
N LEU A 148 2.66 -9.40 -19.38
CA LEU A 148 2.39 -8.07 -18.82
C LEU A 148 1.99 -8.14 -17.33
N TRP A 149 1.18 -9.13 -16.96
CA TRP A 149 0.79 -9.35 -15.57
C TRP A 149 2.00 -9.70 -14.70
N ARG A 150 2.88 -10.61 -15.15
CA ARG A 150 4.13 -10.96 -14.46
C ARG A 150 5.05 -9.75 -14.30
N LYS A 151 5.17 -8.89 -15.32
CA LYS A 151 5.93 -7.63 -15.24
C LYS A 151 5.35 -6.70 -14.19
N ARG A 152 4.02 -6.49 -14.18
CA ARG A 152 3.32 -5.67 -13.18
C ARG A 152 3.44 -6.24 -11.76
N LYS A 153 3.37 -7.56 -11.59
CA LYS A 153 3.52 -8.23 -10.29
C LYS A 153 4.94 -8.04 -9.74
N ARG A 154 5.97 -8.28 -10.55
CA ARG A 154 7.38 -8.07 -10.15
C ARG A 154 7.65 -6.61 -9.77
N ARG A 155 7.11 -5.66 -10.54
CA ARG A 155 7.23 -4.22 -10.22
C ARG A 155 6.63 -3.89 -8.86
N ARG A 156 5.39 -4.32 -8.58
CA ARG A 156 4.75 -4.09 -7.27
C ARG A 156 5.53 -4.71 -6.11
N ILE A 157 6.09 -5.91 -6.28
CA ILE A 157 6.92 -6.54 -5.25
C ILE A 157 8.20 -5.74 -5.01
N ALA A 158 8.86 -5.27 -6.07
CA ALA A 158 10.04 -4.42 -5.95
C ALA A 158 9.70 -3.08 -5.27
N GLU A 159 8.61 -2.42 -5.66
CA GLU A 159 8.14 -1.18 -5.03
C GLU A 159 7.88 -1.37 -3.54
N MET A 160 7.19 -2.44 -3.13
CA MET A 160 6.97 -2.76 -1.72
C MET A 160 8.28 -2.99 -0.97
N ARG A 161 9.25 -3.72 -1.56
CA ARG A 161 10.57 -3.90 -0.95
C ARG A 161 11.31 -2.57 -0.77
N THR A 162 11.32 -1.72 -1.79
CA THR A 162 11.98 -0.41 -1.70
C THR A 162 11.30 0.52 -0.68
N LYS A 163 9.98 0.43 -0.49
CA LYS A 163 9.27 1.19 0.55
C LYS A 163 9.68 0.73 1.94
N VAL A 164 9.65 -0.57 2.18
CA VAL A 164 10.08 -1.15 3.47
C VAL A 164 11.54 -0.84 3.76
N GLU A 165 12.42 -0.89 2.75
CA GLU A 165 13.83 -0.50 2.92
C GLU A 165 13.97 0.99 3.27
N ARG A 166 13.28 1.89 2.57
CA ARG A 166 13.28 3.33 2.90
C ARG A 166 12.76 3.59 4.31
N GLU A 167 11.63 3.00 4.69
CA GLU A 167 11.05 3.16 6.03
C GLU A 167 12.02 2.70 7.12
N ARG A 168 12.79 1.62 6.89
CA ARG A 168 13.84 1.17 7.81
C ARG A 168 15.01 2.14 7.93
N PHE A 169 15.42 2.75 6.81
CA PHE A 169 16.45 3.79 6.86
C PHE A 169 15.96 5.03 7.60
N GLU A 170 14.74 5.48 7.30
CA GLU A 170 14.10 6.60 8.01
C GLU A 170 13.93 6.30 9.51
N GLU A 171 13.62 5.06 9.88
CA GLU A 171 13.55 4.64 11.28
C GLU A 171 14.92 4.64 11.96
N ALA A 172 15.96 4.15 11.29
CA ALA A 172 17.32 4.19 11.81
C ALA A 172 17.83 5.63 11.99
N ASP A 173 17.50 6.53 11.07
CA ASP A 173 17.83 7.96 11.16
C ASP A 173 17.11 8.60 12.36
N ARG A 174 15.80 8.35 12.53
CA ARG A 174 15.06 8.82 13.72
C ARG A 174 15.65 8.30 15.02
N GLU A 175 16.01 7.02 15.08
CA GLU A 175 16.63 6.43 16.28
C GLU A 175 18.00 7.08 16.57
N ALA A 176 18.79 7.38 15.54
CA ALA A 176 20.05 8.09 15.70
C ALA A 176 19.84 9.50 16.27
N ASP A 177 18.87 10.24 15.73
CA ASP A 177 18.51 11.57 16.22
C ASP A 177 18.02 11.53 17.69
N GLU A 178 17.18 10.55 18.03
CA GLU A 178 16.70 10.34 19.40
C GLU A 178 17.85 10.03 20.36
N ARG A 179 18.84 9.23 19.94
CA ARG A 179 20.04 8.94 20.75
C ARG A 179 20.87 10.19 21.00
N ILE A 180 21.09 11.01 19.97
CA ILE A 180 21.80 12.28 20.10
C ILE A 180 21.04 13.21 21.06
N ALA A 181 19.73 13.33 20.90
CA ALA A 181 18.90 14.15 21.78
C ALA A 181 18.95 13.67 23.25
N MET A 182 18.93 12.36 23.47
CA MET A 182 19.06 11.78 24.82
C MET A 182 20.42 12.06 25.45
N GLU A 183 21.52 12.02 24.70
CA GLU A 183 22.85 12.37 25.21
C GLU A 183 22.93 13.85 25.58
N ILE A 184 22.47 14.74 24.69
CA ILE A 184 22.43 16.19 24.97
C ILE A 184 21.60 16.48 26.23
N ALA A 185 20.45 15.81 26.40
CA ALA A 185 19.62 15.97 27.59
C ALA A 185 20.31 15.47 28.86
N LYS A 186 21.06 14.35 28.79
CA LYS A 186 21.86 13.84 29.92
C LYS A 186 22.97 14.81 30.29
N ASP A 187 23.72 15.32 29.31
CA ASP A 187 24.80 16.27 29.54
C ASP A 187 24.26 17.56 30.15
N ALA A 188 23.15 18.10 29.64
CA ALA A 188 22.48 19.26 30.21
C ALA A 188 21.99 19.03 31.65
N ALA A 189 21.52 17.82 31.97
CA ALA A 189 21.13 17.46 33.33
C ALA A 189 22.33 17.37 34.27
N GLN A 190 23.44 16.77 33.82
CA GLN A 190 24.69 16.71 34.57
C GLN A 190 25.22 18.12 34.86
N GLU A 191 25.25 19.00 33.86
CA GLU A 191 25.69 20.39 34.02
C GLU A 191 24.83 21.13 35.07
N LYS A 192 23.51 20.92 35.08
CA LYS A 192 22.62 21.49 36.11
C LYS A 192 22.95 20.99 37.50
N VAL A 193 23.18 19.69 37.66
CA VAL A 193 23.56 19.09 38.95
C VAL A 193 24.90 19.64 39.43
N GLU A 194 25.88 19.81 38.53
CA GLU A 194 27.17 20.40 38.87
C GLU A 194 27.04 21.87 39.30
N LYS A 195 26.26 22.67 38.59
CA LYS A 195 25.93 24.06 38.98
C LYS A 195 25.25 24.09 40.35
N MET A 196 24.28 23.22 40.62
CA MET A 196 23.65 23.11 41.94
C MET A 196 24.65 22.75 43.04
N LYS A 197 25.56 21.81 42.79
CA LYS A 197 26.65 21.45 43.73
C LYS A 197 27.56 22.64 44.01
N GLN A 198 27.89 23.44 43.00
CA GLN A 198 28.68 24.66 43.17
C GLN A 198 27.95 25.69 44.04
N ILE A 199 26.67 25.94 43.77
CA ILE A 199 25.83 26.84 44.58
C ILE A 199 25.75 26.36 46.03
N ALA A 200 25.52 25.06 46.26
CA ALA A 200 25.46 24.48 47.60
C ALA A 200 26.78 24.65 48.36
N LYS A 201 27.94 24.50 47.69
CA LYS A 201 29.26 24.75 48.29
C LYS A 201 29.47 26.21 48.67
N VAL A 202 29.02 27.15 47.85
CA VAL A 202 29.11 28.59 48.15
C VAL A 202 28.24 28.92 49.36
N LYS A 203 26.97 28.51 49.36
CA LYS A 203 26.05 28.69 50.49
C LYS A 203 26.59 28.11 51.80
N ALA A 204 27.14 26.88 51.75
CA ALA A 204 27.74 26.26 52.93
C ALA A 204 28.94 27.04 53.48
N LYS A 205 29.77 27.64 52.60
CA LYS A 205 30.89 28.50 53.02
C LYS A 205 30.41 29.82 53.60
N GLU A 206 29.36 30.42 53.04
CA GLU A 206 28.75 31.65 53.54
C GLU A 206 28.16 31.44 54.93
N GLU A 207 27.36 30.39 55.12
CA GLU A 207 26.80 30.02 56.43
C GLU A 207 27.89 29.71 57.44
N ARG A 208 28.96 29.02 57.03
CA ARG A 208 30.12 28.78 57.92
C ARG A 208 30.76 30.10 58.37
N LYS A 209 30.99 31.06 57.46
CA LYS A 209 31.56 32.37 57.83
C LYS A 209 30.63 33.16 58.75
N ARG A 210 29.32 33.08 58.50
CA ARG A 210 28.30 33.69 59.37
C ARG A 210 28.39 33.10 60.78
N LEU A 211 28.37 31.79 60.92
CA LEU A 211 28.50 31.10 62.21
C LEU A 211 29.83 31.39 62.90
N GLU A 212 30.93 31.47 62.16
CA GLU A 212 32.24 31.87 62.70
C GLU A 212 32.18 33.28 63.30
N SER A 213 31.53 34.24 62.63
CA SER A 213 31.36 35.60 63.16
C SER A 213 30.41 35.69 64.36
N GLU A 214 29.35 34.88 64.40
CA GLU A 214 28.44 34.78 65.55
C GLU A 214 29.18 34.16 66.76
N LEU A 215 30.00 33.14 66.53
CA LEU A 215 30.83 32.52 67.57
C LEU A 215 31.87 33.49 68.15
N GLU A 216 32.50 34.32 67.32
CA GLU A 216 33.44 35.35 67.77
C GLU A 216 32.76 36.36 68.71
N GLN A 217 31.55 36.81 68.35
CA GLN A 217 30.76 37.71 69.21
C GLN A 217 30.43 37.06 70.56
N VAL A 218 29.97 35.80 70.56
CA VAL A 218 29.69 35.05 71.80
C VAL A 218 30.94 34.93 72.67
N LEU A 219 32.10 34.65 72.08
CA LEU A 219 33.36 34.54 72.80
C LEU A 219 33.78 35.88 73.43
N ILE A 220 33.59 37.01 72.74
CA ILE A 220 33.82 38.35 73.32
C ILE A 220 32.89 38.59 74.51
N VAL A 221 31.60 38.25 74.39
CA VAL A 221 30.62 38.39 75.48
C VAL A 221 31.02 37.54 76.68
N GLU A 222 31.46 36.30 76.48
CA GLU A 222 31.95 35.43 77.55
C GLU A 222 33.15 36.04 78.28
N LYS A 223 34.15 36.57 77.54
CA LYS A 223 35.30 37.26 78.14
C LYS A 223 34.92 38.54 78.89
N LEU A 224 33.95 39.30 78.40
CA LEU A 224 33.42 40.45 79.12
C LEU A 224 32.69 40.03 80.40
N GLN A 225 31.96 38.92 80.37
CA GLN A 225 31.30 38.35 81.54
C GLN A 225 32.31 37.83 82.58
N GLU A 226 33.39 37.17 82.15
CA GLU A 226 34.52 36.79 83.00
C GLU A 226 35.15 38.03 83.66
N LEU A 227 35.46 39.08 82.89
CA LEU A 227 36.02 40.33 83.41
C LEU A 227 35.09 41.01 84.41
N ARG A 228 33.78 41.03 84.13
CA ARG A 228 32.76 41.53 85.07
C ARG A 228 32.78 40.73 86.36
N SER A 229 32.86 39.40 86.30
CA SER A 229 32.89 38.54 87.48
C SER A 229 34.13 38.80 88.35
N ILE A 230 35.30 38.98 87.74
CA ILE A 230 36.56 39.30 88.44
C ILE A 230 36.48 40.69 89.09
N ARG A 231 35.96 41.69 88.37
CA ARG A 231 35.77 43.06 88.90
C ARG A 231 34.82 43.06 90.09
N ILE A 232 33.70 42.34 89.99
CA ILE A 232 32.74 42.15 91.09
C ILE A 232 33.42 41.52 92.30
N GLN A 233 34.18 40.44 92.13
CA GLN A 233 34.91 39.80 93.23
C GLN A 233 35.96 40.75 93.85
N LYS A 234 36.66 41.54 93.04
CA LYS A 234 37.62 42.54 93.54
C LYS A 234 36.93 43.61 94.38
N LEU A 235 35.80 44.15 93.91
CA LEU A 235 35.01 45.15 94.64
C LEU A 235 34.46 44.56 95.96
N LYS A 236 33.94 43.32 95.94
CA LYS A 236 33.52 42.60 97.16
C LYS A 236 34.66 42.48 98.17
N LYS A 237 35.88 42.13 97.72
CA LYS A 237 37.08 42.04 98.59
C LYS A 237 37.53 43.40 99.15
N GLN A 238 37.25 44.50 98.43
CA GLN A 238 37.54 45.87 98.87
C GLN A 238 36.49 46.44 99.85
N GLY A 239 35.51 45.64 100.26
CA GLY A 239 34.44 46.05 101.18
C GLY A 239 33.29 46.78 100.49
N HIS A 240 33.27 46.87 99.15
CA HIS A 240 32.11 47.35 98.42
C HIS A 240 31.04 46.25 98.35
N PHE A 241 29.93 46.46 99.05
CA PHE A 241 28.77 45.58 98.97
C PHE A 241 28.02 45.86 97.66
N LEU A 242 27.97 44.86 96.78
CA LEU A 242 27.13 44.91 95.58
C LEU A 242 25.70 44.53 96.00
N PRO A 243 24.68 45.33 95.69
CA PRO A 243 23.29 44.97 95.97
C PRO A 243 22.93 43.63 95.30
N GLU A 244 22.28 42.74 96.04
CA GLU A 244 21.66 41.49 95.52
C GLU A 244 20.58 41.73 94.45
N GLU A 245 20.27 43.01 94.19
CA GLU A 245 19.34 43.48 93.18
C GLU A 245 19.89 43.31 91.76
N ASP A 246 21.21 43.33 91.57
CA ASP A 246 21.87 43.16 90.26
C ASP A 246 21.68 41.72 89.72
N ASP A 247 21.79 40.72 90.59
CA ASP A 247 21.59 39.32 90.21
C ASP A 247 20.10 39.03 89.94
N LYS A 248 19.19 39.58 90.76
CA LYS A 248 17.72 39.50 90.54
C LYS A 248 17.26 40.26 89.29
N PHE A 249 17.98 41.32 88.89
CA PHE A 249 17.70 42.04 87.66
C PHE A 249 18.16 41.22 86.45
N LEU A 250 19.36 40.64 86.48
CA LEU A 250 19.85 39.77 85.40
C LEU A 250 19.01 38.50 85.24
N GLU A 251 18.49 37.92 86.33
CA GLU A 251 17.52 36.82 86.26
C GLU A 251 16.20 37.25 85.62
N ARG A 252 15.69 38.44 85.95
CA ARG A 252 14.49 39.00 85.30
C ARG A 252 14.70 39.29 83.81
N VAL A 253 15.86 39.83 83.44
CA VAL A 253 16.22 40.06 82.02
C VAL A 253 16.35 38.72 81.29
N ARG A 254 16.99 37.71 81.90
CA ARG A 254 17.10 36.38 81.31
C ARG A 254 15.71 35.74 81.12
N ALA A 255 14.84 35.83 82.11
CA ALA A 255 13.47 35.32 82.03
C ALA A 255 12.65 36.04 80.95
N ALA A 256 12.80 37.37 80.82
CA ALA A 256 12.13 38.15 79.79
C ALA A 256 12.62 37.79 78.37
N VAL A 257 13.94 37.62 78.18
CA VAL A 257 14.52 37.18 76.90
C VAL A 257 14.04 35.76 76.55
N GLU A 258 14.00 34.84 77.52
CA GLU A 258 13.50 33.47 77.29
C GLU A 258 12.00 33.43 76.99
N GLU A 259 11.21 34.35 77.57
CA GLU A 259 9.79 34.51 77.24
C GLU A 259 9.60 35.11 75.85
N GLU A 260 10.41 36.08 75.44
CA GLU A 260 10.43 36.63 74.08
C GLU A 260 10.83 35.57 73.05
N GLU A 261 11.87 34.78 73.31
CA GLU A 261 12.25 33.66 72.44
C GLU A 261 11.14 32.61 72.31
N ARG A 262 10.42 32.29 73.39
CA ARG A 262 9.23 31.41 73.33
C ARG A 262 8.11 32.03 72.48
N GLN A 263 7.87 33.33 72.60
CA GLN A 263 6.85 34.02 71.81
C GLN A 263 7.23 34.07 70.33
N VAL A 264 8.50 34.32 70.00
CA VAL A 264 9.02 34.28 68.62
C VAL A 264 8.93 32.87 68.05
N ALA A 265 9.30 31.84 68.81
CA ALA A 265 9.18 30.45 68.37
C ALA A 265 7.71 30.04 68.13
N ALA A 266 6.79 30.49 68.98
CA ALA A 266 5.35 30.28 68.78
C ALA A 266 4.84 31.00 67.53
N ALA A 267 5.24 32.26 67.31
CA ALA A 267 4.88 33.03 66.13
C ALA A 267 5.44 32.41 64.83
N ALA A 268 6.72 32.02 64.82
CA ALA A 268 7.34 31.32 63.70
C ALA A 268 6.67 29.97 63.41
N GLY A 269 6.25 29.24 64.45
CA GLY A 269 5.45 28.02 64.30
C GLY A 269 4.08 28.29 63.64
N THR A 270 3.42 29.40 63.99
CA THR A 270 2.16 29.79 63.35
C THR A 270 2.34 30.26 61.90
N ASP A 271 3.42 30.98 61.59
CA ASP A 271 3.69 31.42 60.22
C ASP A 271 4.12 30.27 59.32
N ALA A 272 4.93 29.32 59.80
CA ALA A 272 5.22 28.08 59.08
C ALA A 272 3.96 27.24 58.82
N ALA A 273 3.00 27.22 59.77
CA ALA A 273 1.71 26.55 59.58
C ALA A 273 0.83 27.27 58.54
N LYS A 274 0.82 28.61 58.51
CA LYS A 274 0.11 29.40 57.49
C LYS A 274 0.71 29.17 56.10
N ASP A 275 2.03 29.15 55.97
CA ASP A 275 2.70 28.90 54.69
C ASP A 275 2.46 27.46 54.20
N ALA A 276 2.42 26.48 55.10
CA ALA A 276 2.05 25.11 54.74
C ALA A 276 0.59 25.01 54.25
N ILE A 277 -0.34 25.75 54.88
CA ILE A 277 -1.75 25.81 54.44
C ILE A 277 -1.84 26.51 53.08
N ALA A 278 -1.14 27.64 52.87
CA ALA A 278 -1.12 28.35 51.59
C ALA A 278 -0.56 27.47 50.46
N THR A 279 0.52 26.74 50.73
CA THR A 279 1.13 25.79 49.77
C THR A 279 0.19 24.60 49.48
N ALA A 280 -0.54 24.12 50.50
CA ALA A 280 -1.57 23.09 50.33
C ALA A 280 -2.80 23.59 49.54
N GLU A 281 -3.16 24.87 49.63
CA GLU A 281 -4.23 25.47 48.84
C GLU A 281 -3.82 25.73 47.39
N GLU A 282 -2.58 26.17 47.12
CA GLU A 282 -2.06 26.31 45.75
C GLU A 282 -1.98 24.96 45.01
N SER A 283 -1.57 23.89 45.70
CA SER A 283 -1.57 22.54 45.13
C SER A 283 -2.99 22.02 44.86
N ARG A 284 -3.99 22.35 45.69
CA ARG A 284 -5.41 22.04 45.41
C ARG A 284 -5.97 22.82 44.21
N LYS A 285 -5.61 24.09 44.05
CA LYS A 285 -5.99 24.88 42.86
C LYS A 285 -5.38 24.30 41.59
N THR A 286 -4.17 23.75 41.67
CA THR A 286 -3.48 23.13 40.52
C THR A 286 -4.10 21.78 40.11
N MET A 287 -4.72 21.04 41.05
CA MET A 287 -5.44 19.79 40.74
C MET A 287 -6.90 19.99 40.31
N GLN A 288 -7.46 21.19 40.46
CA GLN A 288 -8.83 21.50 40.02
C GLN A 288 -8.91 21.91 38.53
N THR A 289 -7.78 22.03 37.84
CA THR A 289 -7.69 22.40 36.41
C THR A 289 -7.74 21.19 35.47
N PHE A 290 -7.88 19.96 35.97
CA PHE A 290 -8.02 18.75 35.15
C PHE A 290 -9.19 17.89 35.61
N GLU A 291 -10.43 18.22 35.17
CA GLU A 291 -11.36 17.28 34.51
C GLU A 291 -12.67 17.97 34.05
N PRO A 292 -13.43 17.38 33.10
CA PRO A 292 -13.87 18.01 31.86
C PRO A 292 -15.28 18.62 31.95
N ILE A 293 -15.77 19.26 30.87
CA ILE A 293 -17.11 19.03 30.25
C ILE A 293 -17.58 20.19 29.34
N SER A 294 -17.99 19.79 28.12
CA SER A 294 -19.01 20.34 27.18
C SER A 294 -19.09 21.82 26.79
N LYS A 295 -19.09 22.06 25.46
CA LYS A 295 -20.21 22.62 24.63
C LYS A 295 -21.08 23.70 25.31
N ASP A 296 -21.26 24.92 24.83
CA ASP A 296 -21.68 25.35 23.49
C ASP A 296 -21.68 26.91 23.38
N SER A 297 -21.58 27.45 22.16
CA SER A 297 -22.18 28.71 21.65
C SER A 297 -21.78 30.14 22.12
N ASN A 298 -21.32 30.90 21.11
CA ASN A 298 -21.69 32.27 20.70
C ASN A 298 -21.15 33.56 21.38
N ASP A 299 -20.29 34.23 20.58
CA ASP A 299 -20.48 35.55 19.94
C ASP A 299 -19.86 36.83 20.54
N ASP A 300 -19.34 37.61 19.58
CA ASP A 300 -19.02 39.04 19.50
C ASP A 300 -17.82 39.72 20.23
N SER A 301 -16.81 40.01 19.40
CA SER A 301 -16.29 41.35 19.03
C SER A 301 -15.68 42.29 20.09
N SER A 302 -14.38 42.61 19.84
CA SER A 302 -13.68 43.92 19.90
C SER A 302 -12.36 43.81 20.69
N GLY A 303 -11.21 44.36 20.28
CA GLY A 303 -10.79 45.15 19.15
C GLY A 303 -9.36 45.65 19.40
N MET A 304 -8.65 46.07 18.34
CA MET A 304 -7.45 46.95 18.33
C MET A 304 -6.18 46.45 19.06
N LYS A 305 -4.94 46.69 18.64
CA LYS A 305 -4.35 47.54 17.59
C LYS A 305 -2.89 47.08 17.39
N ASN A 306 -2.49 46.93 16.13
CA ASN A 306 -1.34 47.55 15.44
C ASN A 306 0.03 47.73 16.13
N SER A 307 1.04 47.12 15.53
CA SER A 307 2.15 47.76 14.77
C SER A 307 2.86 46.64 13.98
N GLY A 308 2.93 46.61 12.64
CA GLY A 308 3.48 47.63 11.71
C GLY A 308 5.01 47.52 11.77
N ASP A 309 5.69 46.79 10.87
CA ASP A 309 6.02 47.10 9.45
C ASP A 309 6.20 45.77 8.68
N GLN A 310 5.69 45.44 7.48
CA GLN A 310 5.49 46.14 6.19
C GLN A 310 6.77 46.81 5.67
N LEU A 311 7.43 46.30 4.63
CA LEU A 311 7.00 46.34 3.22
C LEU A 311 7.60 45.11 2.49
N THR A 312 6.87 44.26 1.77
CA THR A 312 6.14 44.47 0.49
C THR A 312 7.01 45.16 -0.55
N GLU A 313 7.15 44.66 -1.77
CA GLU A 313 6.15 44.69 -2.85
C GLU A 313 7.03 44.53 -4.13
N SER A 314 6.64 44.08 -5.32
CA SER A 314 5.36 43.90 -6.02
C SER A 314 5.75 43.12 -7.31
N LYS A 315 4.90 42.21 -7.82
CA LYS A 315 4.09 42.37 -9.05
C LYS A 315 4.88 42.55 -10.36
N ASP A 316 4.49 41.99 -11.50
CA ASP A 316 3.17 41.55 -11.93
C ASP A 316 3.28 40.71 -13.23
N SER A 317 2.26 39.86 -13.45
CA SER A 317 1.60 39.53 -14.74
C SER A 317 2.40 38.77 -15.81
N MET A 318 1.84 37.78 -16.53
CA MET A 318 0.54 37.75 -17.21
C MET A 318 0.19 36.26 -17.54
N GLU A 319 -0.96 35.76 -17.10
CA GLU A 319 -2.15 35.40 -17.92
C GLU A 319 -1.96 34.18 -18.87
N SER A 320 -2.69 33.09 -18.68
CA SER A 320 -3.95 32.90 -19.41
C SER A 320 -4.86 31.83 -18.81
N ALA A 321 -6.16 32.13 -18.89
CA ALA A 321 -7.29 31.48 -18.27
C ALA A 321 -7.93 30.37 -19.12
N ALA A 322 -8.60 29.43 -18.45
CA ALA A 322 -9.94 28.88 -18.76
C ALA A 322 -10.21 27.69 -17.80
N VAL A 323 -11.38 27.41 -17.22
CA VAL A 323 -12.70 28.03 -17.10
C VAL A 323 -13.48 27.15 -16.08
N ILE A 324 -14.16 27.76 -15.09
CA ILE A 324 -15.42 27.39 -14.37
C ILE A 324 -15.51 25.97 -13.75
N GLY A 325 -15.84 25.70 -12.48
CA GLY A 325 -16.55 26.37 -11.36
C GLY A 325 -16.71 25.36 -10.18
N PRO A 326 -17.50 25.61 -9.11
CA PRO A 326 -16.95 25.82 -7.75
C PRO A 326 -17.09 24.70 -6.68
N SER A 327 -16.11 24.75 -5.78
CA SER A 327 -16.00 24.55 -4.31
C SER A 327 -16.55 23.32 -3.54
N GLU A 328 -15.57 22.63 -2.93
CA GLU A 328 -15.40 22.25 -1.50
C GLU A 328 -16.53 22.67 -0.50
N ASP A 329 -16.85 21.90 0.56
CA ASP A 329 -15.90 21.50 1.59
C ASP A 329 -16.29 20.26 2.46
N LYS A 330 -15.31 19.82 3.23
CA LYS A 330 -15.01 18.48 3.76
C LYS A 330 -15.75 18.06 5.04
N GLY A 331 -15.84 16.73 5.21
CA GLY A 331 -16.01 16.05 6.51
C GLY A 331 -15.39 14.64 6.46
N SER A 332 -14.25 14.48 7.11
CA SER A 332 -13.32 13.33 7.11
C SER A 332 -13.81 12.06 7.84
N LYS A 333 -13.42 10.89 7.30
CA LYS A 333 -12.92 9.64 7.93
C LYS A 333 -13.24 8.50 6.95
N GLY A 334 -12.30 7.95 6.18
CA GLY A 334 -11.14 7.19 6.63
C GLY A 334 -11.20 5.83 5.89
N GLN A 335 -10.04 5.33 5.45
CA GLN A 335 -9.82 3.98 4.90
C GLN A 335 -10.40 3.64 3.51
N THR A 336 -9.70 4.12 2.48
CA THR A 336 -9.59 3.44 1.18
C THR A 336 -8.89 2.09 1.33
N TYR A 337 -9.67 1.01 1.47
CA TYR A 337 -9.20 -0.33 1.14
C TYR A 337 -9.58 -0.67 -0.30
N GLY A 338 -8.57 -1.03 -1.10
CA GLY A 338 -8.67 -2.09 -2.10
C GLY A 338 -9.76 -1.94 -3.17
N ARG A 339 -9.53 -1.05 -4.14
CA ARG A 339 -10.20 -1.06 -5.45
C ARG A 339 -9.75 -2.28 -6.26
N THR A 340 -10.14 -3.48 -5.83
CA THR A 340 -9.80 -4.76 -6.48
C THR A 340 -10.88 -5.81 -6.33
N TYR A 341 -12.15 -5.52 -6.62
CA TYR A 341 -13.12 -6.52 -7.06
C TYR A 341 -14.23 -5.84 -7.88
N ASP A 342 -13.90 -5.47 -9.11
CA ASP A 342 -14.91 -5.04 -10.09
C ASP A 342 -15.12 -6.17 -11.11
N SER A 343 -15.57 -7.32 -10.61
CA SER A 343 -15.86 -8.51 -11.41
C SER A 343 -17.34 -8.90 -11.33
N VAL A 344 -18.18 -8.03 -10.74
CA VAL A 344 -19.61 -8.26 -10.46
C VAL A 344 -20.51 -7.19 -11.10
N ALA A 345 -19.93 -6.13 -11.69
CA ALA A 345 -20.67 -5.02 -12.30
C ALA A 345 -21.44 -5.38 -13.60
N ASN A 346 -21.26 -6.59 -14.14
CA ASN A 346 -21.99 -7.09 -15.32
C ASN A 346 -23.18 -8.01 -14.97
N LEU A 347 -23.49 -8.18 -13.68
CA LEU A 347 -24.67 -8.93 -13.26
C LEU A 347 -25.89 -8.00 -13.19
N PRO A 348 -27.10 -8.49 -13.48
CA PRO A 348 -28.33 -7.73 -13.28
C PRO A 348 -28.37 -7.15 -11.85
N VAL A 349 -28.90 -5.93 -11.71
CA VAL A 349 -28.87 -5.17 -10.45
C VAL A 349 -29.45 -5.96 -9.28
N GLU A 350 -30.39 -6.87 -9.55
CA GLU A 350 -31.00 -7.74 -8.54
C GLU A 350 -29.99 -8.69 -7.87
N PHE A 351 -28.91 -9.07 -8.55
CA PHE A 351 -27.87 -9.95 -8.00
C PHE A 351 -26.78 -9.19 -7.23
N TYR A 352 -26.70 -7.88 -7.40
CA TYR A 352 -25.70 -7.06 -6.73
C TYR A 352 -25.96 -7.01 -5.20
N HIS A 353 -27.23 -6.98 -4.81
CA HIS A 353 -27.66 -7.03 -3.41
C HIS A 353 -27.28 -8.34 -2.71
N TYR A 354 -27.28 -9.47 -3.42
CA TYR A 354 -26.91 -10.77 -2.86
C TYR A 354 -25.43 -10.85 -2.47
N TYR A 355 -24.54 -10.24 -3.26
CA TYR A 355 -23.08 -10.30 -3.02
C TYR A 355 -22.55 -9.16 -2.16
N HIS A 356 -23.20 -7.99 -2.17
CA HIS A 356 -22.72 -6.79 -1.51
C HIS A 356 -23.64 -6.26 -0.40
N GLY A 357 -24.81 -6.88 -0.18
CA GLY A 357 -25.78 -6.44 0.82
C GLY A 357 -25.24 -6.37 2.25
N SER A 358 -24.16 -7.11 2.57
CA SER A 358 -23.54 -7.06 3.89
C SER A 358 -22.79 -5.78 4.22
N ASN A 359 -22.39 -5.01 3.20
CA ASN A 359 -21.49 -3.87 3.38
C ASN A 359 -22.21 -2.51 3.29
N THR A 360 -23.52 -2.50 3.02
CA THR A 360 -24.22 -1.23 2.71
C THR A 360 -25.51 -1.03 3.51
N ASP A 361 -26.19 -2.08 3.97
CA ASP A 361 -27.42 -1.93 4.78
C ASP A 361 -27.78 -3.23 5.56
N MET A 362 -27.92 -3.12 6.88
CA MET A 362 -28.32 -4.24 7.75
C MET A 362 -29.75 -4.72 7.50
N GLY A 363 -30.66 -3.86 7.01
CA GLY A 363 -32.04 -4.23 6.69
C GLY A 363 -32.09 -5.27 5.56
N THR A 364 -31.33 -5.03 4.50
CA THR A 364 -31.19 -5.93 3.33
C THR A 364 -30.65 -7.31 3.74
N LEU A 365 -29.70 -7.35 4.68
CA LEU A 365 -29.13 -8.59 5.23
C LEU A 365 -30.17 -9.44 5.97
N ILE A 366 -31.07 -8.78 6.71
CA ILE A 366 -32.18 -9.43 7.43
C ILE A 366 -33.20 -9.99 6.43
N GLU A 367 -33.49 -9.30 5.33
CA GLU A 367 -34.39 -9.79 4.29
C GLU A 367 -33.83 -11.01 3.57
N VAL A 368 -32.56 -10.98 3.17
CA VAL A 368 -31.87 -12.15 2.61
C VAL A 368 -31.93 -13.30 3.61
N ARG A 369 -31.65 -13.07 4.89
CA ARG A 369 -31.76 -14.12 5.90
C ARG A 369 -33.18 -14.69 6.03
N ARG A 370 -34.21 -13.84 6.02
CA ARG A 370 -35.62 -14.27 6.05
C ARG A 370 -36.02 -15.09 4.84
N THR A 371 -35.53 -14.75 3.64
CA THR A 371 -35.77 -15.56 2.43
C THR A 371 -35.12 -16.93 2.55
N TRP A 372 -33.90 -17.01 3.07
CA TRP A 372 -33.24 -18.30 3.36
C TRP A 372 -33.98 -19.11 4.43
N ASP A 373 -34.48 -18.47 5.49
CA ASP A 373 -35.25 -19.14 6.52
C ASP A 373 -36.56 -19.75 5.95
N ALA A 374 -37.14 -19.18 4.88
CA ALA A 374 -38.27 -19.78 4.17
C ALA A 374 -37.92 -21.10 3.46
N TYR A 375 -36.69 -21.24 2.97
CA TYR A 375 -36.19 -22.49 2.37
C TYR A 375 -35.72 -23.53 3.40
N ILE A 376 -35.49 -23.12 4.65
CA ILE A 376 -34.93 -23.97 5.71
C ILE A 376 -36.02 -24.45 6.70
N ARG A 377 -37.18 -23.79 6.78
CA ARG A 377 -38.28 -24.21 7.66
C ARG A 377 -38.97 -25.50 7.20
N PRO A 378 -39.46 -26.34 8.14
CA PRO A 378 -40.21 -27.55 7.82
C PRO A 378 -41.57 -27.14 7.23
N GLY A 379 -41.67 -27.16 5.90
CA GLY A 379 -42.86 -26.77 5.15
C GLY A 379 -42.62 -25.90 3.91
N GLY A 380 -41.39 -25.45 3.65
CA GLY A 380 -41.08 -24.53 2.54
C GLY A 380 -39.94 -24.94 1.58
N SER A 381 -39.23 -26.05 1.82
CA SER A 381 -38.11 -26.43 0.95
C SER A 381 -38.58 -27.15 -0.32
N ARG A 382 -38.27 -26.59 -1.50
CA ARG A 382 -38.28 -27.32 -2.80
C ARG A 382 -37.12 -28.34 -2.91
N ILE A 383 -36.36 -28.50 -1.83
CA ILE A 383 -35.33 -29.52 -1.67
C ILE A 383 -36.04 -30.79 -1.20
N PRO A 384 -35.98 -31.89 -1.96
CA PRO A 384 -36.58 -33.15 -1.53
C PRO A 384 -35.98 -33.59 -0.20
N GLY A 385 -36.83 -33.98 0.77
CA GLY A 385 -36.41 -34.49 2.07
C GLY A 385 -35.74 -35.87 2.04
N HIS A 386 -35.42 -36.37 0.84
CA HIS A 386 -34.74 -37.63 0.60
C HIS A 386 -33.59 -37.40 -0.38
N TRP A 387 -32.56 -38.23 -0.26
CA TRP A 387 -31.40 -38.13 -1.13
C TRP A 387 -31.78 -38.48 -2.56
N VAL A 388 -31.69 -37.50 -3.47
CA VAL A 388 -31.85 -37.74 -4.91
C VAL A 388 -30.49 -38.17 -5.45
N GLN A 389 -30.42 -39.41 -5.96
CA GLN A 389 -29.21 -39.90 -6.61
C GLN A 389 -29.03 -39.13 -7.94
N ALA A 390 -27.89 -38.45 -8.07
CA ALA A 390 -27.56 -37.74 -9.29
C ALA A 390 -27.40 -38.72 -10.46
N PRO A 391 -27.76 -38.32 -11.70
CA PRO A 391 -27.47 -39.12 -12.88
C PRO A 391 -25.95 -39.37 -12.99
N PRO A 392 -25.53 -40.48 -13.61
CA PRO A 392 -24.12 -40.77 -13.81
C PRO A 392 -23.44 -39.62 -14.59
N PRO A 393 -22.16 -39.34 -14.32
CA PRO A 393 -21.44 -38.27 -15.01
C PRO A 393 -21.47 -38.51 -16.52
N ALA A 394 -21.78 -37.46 -17.28
CA ALA A 394 -21.87 -37.54 -18.74
C ALA A 394 -20.51 -37.70 -19.44
N ASP A 395 -19.41 -37.63 -18.69
CA ASP A 395 -18.04 -37.59 -19.20
C ASP A 395 -17.13 -38.43 -18.28
N ASP A 396 -16.31 -39.27 -18.90
CA ASP A 396 -15.38 -40.19 -18.25
C ASP A 396 -14.34 -39.46 -17.40
N ILE A 397 -14.00 -38.22 -17.78
CA ILE A 397 -13.09 -37.36 -17.00
C ILE A 397 -13.73 -37.05 -15.64
N TRP A 398 -15.02 -36.71 -15.62
CA TRP A 398 -15.74 -36.45 -14.37
C TRP A 398 -15.92 -37.71 -13.53
N ALA A 399 -16.16 -38.86 -14.17
CA ALA A 399 -16.24 -40.15 -13.47
C ALA A 399 -14.91 -40.52 -12.79
N SER A 400 -13.77 -40.21 -13.41
CA SER A 400 -12.44 -40.51 -12.85
C SER A 400 -12.15 -39.85 -11.50
N TYR A 401 -12.77 -38.70 -11.23
CA TYR A 401 -12.63 -38.01 -9.94
C TYR A 401 -13.50 -38.60 -8.82
N LEU A 402 -14.49 -39.42 -9.17
CA LEU A 402 -15.43 -40.03 -8.20
C LEU A 402 -14.99 -41.43 -7.75
N VAL A 403 -14.13 -42.10 -8.51
CA VAL A 403 -13.57 -43.40 -8.12
C VAL A 403 -12.31 -43.17 -7.29
N ARG A 404 -12.36 -43.50 -6.00
CA ARG A 404 -11.15 -43.48 -5.16
C ARG A 404 -10.17 -44.55 -5.65
N PRO A 405 -8.86 -44.25 -5.74
CA PRO A 405 -7.86 -45.27 -6.04
C PRO A 405 -7.87 -46.33 -4.94
N GLN A 406 -7.84 -47.61 -5.32
CA GLN A 406 -7.59 -48.73 -4.41
C GLN A 406 -6.14 -48.76 -3.92
#